data_AF-A0A4R5AFR4-F1
#
_entry.id   AF-A0A4R5AFR4-F1
#
_cell.length_a   1.000
_cell.length_b   1.000
_cell.length_c   1.000
_cell.angle_alpha   90.00
_cell.angle_beta   90.00
_cell.angle_gamma   90.00
#
_symmetry.space_group_name_H-M   'P 1'
#
loop_
_entity.id
_entity.type
_entity.pdbx_description
1 polymer ?
#
loop_
_entity_poly.entity_id
_entity_poly.type
_entity_poly.pdbx_seq_one_letter_code
_entity_poly.pdbx_strand_id
1 'polypeptide(L)'
;MNLTEITPDGAGWTYSGLRVLTLGPGEEAELPTGGAETLVLPLAGSCDVTIGVPADEVAVTFELQGRRDVFSRVTDFAYAPRDATVLVSSREGGRFALPSARCENRLPPRYGPAENVPVELRGAGQMGRQVNNFCTPEAFAADRLIACEVLTPGGNWSSYPPHKHDEDGPGEAVLEEIYYFEVTRDGMAYQRVYGTAERPIDVLEEVRTGDTVLIPHGWHGPSIAAPGYDLYYLNVMAGPGAERAWLICDDPAHAWVRETWRDLPADPRLPMTSAAGPEGER
;
A
#
# COMPACT_ATOMS: atom_id res chain seq x y z
N MET A 1 21.84 -7.81 -2.82
CA MET A 1 20.69 -7.43 -1.96
C MET A 1 20.75 -5.95 -1.57
N ASN A 2 19.65 -5.22 -1.69
CA ASN A 2 19.45 -3.86 -1.13
C ASN A 2 18.14 -3.82 -0.33
N LEU A 3 18.12 -3.14 0.81
CA LEU A 3 16.97 -3.03 1.71
C LEU A 3 16.76 -1.57 2.13
N THR A 4 15.62 -1.00 1.78
CA THR A 4 15.12 0.24 2.38
C THR A 4 14.19 -0.14 3.53
N GLU A 5 14.31 0.51 4.69
CA GLU A 5 13.49 0.22 5.87
C GLU A 5 12.97 1.49 6.53
N ILE A 6 11.67 1.50 6.77
CA ILE A 6 10.95 2.47 7.59
C ILE A 6 10.39 1.69 8.77
N THR A 7 10.95 1.91 9.96
CA THR A 7 10.45 1.33 11.21
C THR A 7 9.52 2.32 11.91
N PRO A 8 8.61 1.85 12.77
CA PRO A 8 7.79 2.76 13.58
C PRO A 8 8.61 3.76 14.38
N ASP A 9 9.67 3.30 15.04
CA ASP A 9 10.54 4.17 15.85
C ASP A 9 11.31 5.18 14.99
N GLY A 10 11.74 4.78 13.78
CA GLY A 10 12.42 5.67 12.84
C GLY A 10 11.49 6.73 12.24
N ALA A 11 10.21 6.40 12.05
CA ALA A 11 9.17 7.33 11.63
C ALA A 11 8.66 8.23 12.77
N GLY A 12 9.03 7.94 14.02
CA GLY A 12 8.57 8.67 15.20
C GLY A 12 7.13 8.36 15.59
N TRP A 13 6.63 7.16 15.27
CA TRP A 13 5.26 6.73 15.53
C TRP A 13 5.21 5.28 16.05
N THR A 14 4.03 4.68 16.17
CA THR A 14 3.86 3.44 16.96
C THR A 14 3.77 2.16 16.13
N TYR A 15 3.03 2.16 15.02
CA TYR A 15 2.53 0.94 14.40
C TYR A 15 3.11 0.65 13.02
N SER A 16 2.96 1.57 12.07
CA SER A 16 3.18 1.29 10.65
C SER A 16 4.66 1.15 10.31
N GLY A 17 5.02 0.22 9.42
CA GLY A 17 6.38 0.07 8.94
C GLY A 17 6.41 -0.49 7.53
N LEU A 18 7.49 -0.24 6.80
CA LEU A 18 7.67 -0.72 5.44
C LEU A 18 9.12 -1.12 5.20
N ARG A 19 9.33 -2.28 4.60
CA ARG A 19 10.60 -2.63 3.98
C ARG A 19 10.43 -2.76 2.48
N VAL A 20 11.43 -2.35 1.71
CA VAL A 20 11.52 -2.63 0.28
C VAL A 20 12.81 -3.38 0.01
N LEU A 21 12.65 -4.65 -0.35
CA LEU A 21 13.73 -5.60 -0.58
C LEU A 21 14.00 -5.72 -2.08
N THR A 22 15.24 -5.52 -2.51
CA THR A 22 15.71 -5.84 -3.86
C THR A 22 16.67 -7.02 -3.82
N LEU A 23 16.33 -8.07 -4.56
CA LEU A 23 17.13 -9.28 -4.72
C LEU A 23 17.62 -9.38 -6.17
N GLY A 24 18.90 -9.70 -6.34
CA GLY A 24 19.44 -10.20 -7.61
C GLY A 24 19.04 -11.66 -7.86
N PRO A 25 19.31 -12.19 -9.07
CA PRO A 25 19.04 -13.58 -9.41
C PRO A 25 19.72 -14.57 -8.45
N GLY A 26 18.94 -15.47 -7.87
CA GLY A 26 19.38 -16.49 -6.92
C GLY A 26 19.70 -15.96 -5.53
N GLU A 27 19.49 -14.67 -5.25
CA GLU A 27 19.67 -14.12 -3.90
C GLU A 27 18.46 -14.46 -3.00
N GLU A 28 18.74 -14.48 -1.70
CA GLU A 28 17.74 -14.64 -0.64
C GLU A 28 17.99 -13.63 0.48
N ALA A 29 16.94 -13.33 1.24
CA ALA A 29 17.02 -12.50 2.43
C ALA A 29 16.13 -13.05 3.53
N GLU A 30 16.71 -13.22 4.72
CA GLU A 30 16.01 -13.60 5.93
C GLU A 30 15.71 -12.36 6.77
N LEU A 31 14.44 -12.18 7.15
CA LEU A 31 13.92 -11.00 7.84
C LEU A 31 13.08 -11.43 9.04
N PRO A 32 13.43 -11.04 10.27
CA PRO A 32 12.57 -11.26 11.42
C PRO A 32 11.36 -10.30 11.38
N THR A 33 10.20 -10.80 11.79
CA THR A 33 8.98 -9.97 11.94
C THR A 33 8.90 -9.33 13.33
N GLY A 34 9.54 -9.92 14.34
CA GLY A 34 9.55 -9.40 15.71
C GLY A 34 8.13 -9.19 16.24
N GLY A 35 7.85 -8.04 16.87
CA GLY A 35 6.51 -7.72 17.37
C GLY A 35 5.49 -7.28 16.30
N ALA A 36 5.77 -7.47 15.01
CA ALA A 36 4.92 -7.01 13.92
C ALA A 36 4.46 -8.14 13.02
N GLU A 37 3.25 -8.03 12.47
CA GLU A 37 2.85 -8.81 11.30
C GLU A 37 3.34 -8.13 10.02
N THR A 38 3.51 -8.89 8.95
CA THR A 38 3.96 -8.36 7.66
C THR A 38 3.41 -9.15 6.48
N LEU A 39 3.41 -8.53 5.30
CA LEU A 39 3.12 -9.20 4.03
C LEU A 39 4.41 -9.24 3.20
N VAL A 40 4.48 -10.13 2.21
CA VAL A 40 5.45 -10.07 1.11
C VAL A 40 4.65 -9.83 -0.16
N LEU A 41 4.80 -8.63 -0.71
CA LEU A 41 4.10 -8.15 -1.89
C LEU A 41 5.09 -7.92 -3.05
N PRO A 42 5.02 -8.69 -4.14
CA PRO A 42 5.87 -8.48 -5.30
C PRO A 42 5.60 -7.12 -5.97
N LEU A 43 6.59 -6.22 -5.95
CA LEU A 43 6.57 -5.01 -6.79
C LEU A 43 7.03 -5.35 -8.21
N ALA A 44 8.01 -6.25 -8.33
CA ALA A 44 8.50 -6.82 -9.59
C ALA A 44 9.19 -8.18 -9.33
N GLY A 45 9.01 -9.14 -10.24
CA GLY A 45 9.56 -10.48 -10.15
C GLY A 45 8.69 -11.45 -9.35
N SER A 46 9.07 -12.73 -9.39
CA SER A 46 8.51 -13.83 -8.59
C SER A 46 9.47 -14.20 -7.45
N CYS A 47 8.96 -14.88 -6.42
CA CYS A 47 9.77 -15.33 -5.29
C CYS A 47 9.11 -16.49 -4.54
N ASP A 48 9.93 -17.26 -3.84
CA ASP A 48 9.47 -18.18 -2.81
C ASP A 48 9.58 -17.49 -1.44
N VAL A 49 8.54 -17.66 -0.62
CA VAL A 49 8.47 -17.09 0.72
C VAL A 49 8.31 -18.21 1.73
N THR A 50 9.37 -18.48 2.50
CA THR A 50 9.36 -19.46 3.58
C THR A 50 9.18 -18.75 4.93
N ILE A 51 8.18 -19.16 5.70
CA ILE A 51 7.81 -18.57 6.98
C ILE A 51 8.01 -19.62 8.07
N GLY A 52 8.96 -19.34 8.96
CA GLY A 52 9.21 -20.12 10.17
C GLY A 52 8.65 -19.41 11.40
N VAL A 53 7.93 -20.14 12.26
CA VAL A 53 7.44 -19.64 13.55
C VAL A 53 8.06 -20.51 14.64
N PRO A 54 8.67 -19.95 15.71
CA PRO A 54 9.38 -20.75 16.72
C PRO A 54 8.53 -21.78 17.45
N ALA A 55 7.21 -21.59 17.51
CA ALA A 55 6.29 -22.52 18.14
C ALA A 55 5.87 -23.68 17.22
N ASP A 56 6.15 -23.59 15.92
CA ASP A 56 5.77 -24.58 14.92
C ASP A 56 7.01 -25.40 14.53
N GLU A 57 6.88 -26.72 14.43
CA GLU A 57 8.00 -27.60 14.08
C GLU A 57 8.36 -27.56 12.58
N VAL A 58 7.45 -27.07 11.72
CA VAL A 58 7.60 -27.09 10.26
C VAL A 58 7.30 -25.71 9.68
N ALA A 59 8.28 -25.13 8.97
CA ALA A 59 8.10 -23.91 8.21
C ALA A 59 7.18 -24.14 6.99
N VAL A 60 6.43 -23.11 6.60
CA VAL A 60 5.55 -23.14 5.43
C VAL A 60 6.18 -22.31 4.32
N THR A 61 6.15 -22.82 3.08
CA THR A 61 6.62 -22.09 1.89
C THR A 61 5.47 -21.77 0.96
N PHE A 62 5.42 -20.54 0.47
CA PHE A 62 4.50 -20.08 -0.56
C PHE A 62 5.28 -19.63 -1.79
N GLU A 63 4.91 -20.15 -2.97
CA GLU A 63 5.46 -19.69 -4.25
C GLU A 63 4.62 -18.51 -4.76
N LEU A 64 5.20 -17.33 -4.86
CA LEU A 64 4.54 -16.14 -5.39
C LEU A 64 4.88 -15.97 -6.87
N GLN A 65 3.84 -15.97 -7.71
CA GLN A 65 3.97 -15.72 -9.15
C GLN A 65 4.42 -14.29 -9.44
N GLY A 66 3.98 -13.36 -8.62
CA GLY A 66 4.37 -11.97 -8.72
C GLY A 66 3.86 -11.28 -9.99
N ARG A 67 4.65 -10.32 -10.46
CA ARG A 67 4.32 -9.50 -11.63
C ARG A 67 5.58 -8.87 -12.23
N ARG A 68 5.49 -8.38 -13.47
CA ARG A 68 6.64 -7.75 -14.15
C ARG A 68 6.98 -6.39 -13.52
N ASP A 69 5.95 -5.59 -13.28
CA ASP A 69 5.98 -4.32 -12.55
C ASP A 69 4.59 -4.05 -11.94
N VAL A 70 4.47 -3.03 -11.08
CA VAL A 70 3.23 -2.68 -10.39
C VAL A 70 2.07 -2.29 -11.31
N PHE A 71 2.34 -1.92 -12.57
CA PHE A 71 1.33 -1.55 -13.57
C PHE A 71 0.92 -2.71 -14.47
N SER A 72 1.49 -3.91 -14.27
CA SER A 72 1.31 -5.03 -15.21
C SER A 72 0.16 -5.98 -14.85
N ARG A 73 -0.08 -6.21 -13.55
CA ARG A 73 -1.17 -7.03 -13.01
C ARG A 73 -1.35 -6.79 -11.52
N VAL A 74 -2.54 -7.11 -11.03
CA VAL A 74 -2.75 -7.40 -9.60
C VAL A 74 -1.93 -8.63 -9.25
N THR A 75 -1.17 -8.57 -8.16
CA THR A 75 -0.26 -9.65 -7.72
C THR A 75 -0.85 -10.47 -6.58
N ASP A 76 -0.36 -11.69 -6.46
CA ASP A 76 -0.46 -12.51 -5.25
C ASP A 76 0.53 -12.03 -4.19
N PHE A 77 0.35 -12.48 -2.95
CA PHE A 77 1.16 -12.09 -1.80
C PHE A 77 1.18 -13.18 -0.72
N ALA A 78 2.10 -13.07 0.24
CA ALA A 78 2.14 -13.92 1.43
C ALA A 78 2.01 -13.09 2.70
N TYR A 79 1.30 -13.61 3.71
CA TYR A 79 1.17 -13.04 5.04
C TYR A 79 2.03 -13.83 6.03
N ALA A 80 2.83 -13.11 6.82
CA ALA A 80 3.63 -13.65 7.91
C ALA A 80 3.25 -12.97 9.24
N PRO A 81 3.07 -13.72 10.32
CA PRO A 81 2.68 -13.14 11.60
C PRO A 81 3.85 -12.56 12.38
N ARG A 82 3.54 -11.92 13.50
CA ARG A 82 4.52 -11.60 14.54
C ARG A 82 5.26 -12.83 15.05
N ASP A 83 6.46 -12.57 15.53
CA ASP A 83 7.42 -13.51 16.09
C ASP A 83 7.74 -14.66 15.12
N ALA A 84 7.87 -14.33 13.84
CA ALA A 84 8.24 -15.22 12.76
C ALA A 84 9.56 -14.78 12.11
N THR A 85 10.13 -15.69 11.33
CA THR A 85 11.23 -15.43 10.40
C THR A 85 10.69 -15.62 8.98
N VAL A 86 10.90 -14.63 8.12
CA VAL A 86 10.50 -14.65 6.71
C VAL A 86 11.76 -14.74 5.86
N LEU A 87 11.92 -15.83 5.12
CA LEU A 87 12.94 -15.99 4.09
C LEU A 87 12.31 -15.74 2.73
N VAL A 88 12.78 -14.72 2.02
CA VAL A 88 12.39 -14.43 0.63
C VAL A 88 13.53 -14.82 -0.28
N SER A 89 13.30 -15.71 -1.23
CA SER A 89 14.29 -16.07 -2.26
C SER A 89 13.71 -15.86 -3.65
N SER A 90 14.54 -15.43 -4.60
CA SER A 90 14.09 -15.21 -5.97
C SER A 90 15.09 -15.74 -6.97
N ARG A 91 14.63 -16.65 -7.84
CA ARG A 91 15.46 -17.25 -8.87
C ARG A 91 15.95 -16.23 -9.91
N GLU A 92 15.07 -15.35 -10.37
CA GLU A 92 15.36 -14.36 -11.42
C GLU A 92 15.63 -12.96 -10.85
N GLY A 93 15.54 -12.80 -9.52
CA GLY A 93 15.61 -11.52 -8.85
C GLY A 93 14.27 -10.77 -8.88
N GLY A 94 14.19 -9.69 -8.12
CA GLY A 94 12.97 -8.91 -8.01
C GLY A 94 13.03 -7.82 -6.95
N ARG A 95 11.91 -7.10 -6.81
CA ARG A 95 11.65 -6.15 -5.74
C ARG A 95 10.37 -6.52 -5.01
N PHE A 96 10.44 -6.55 -3.70
CA PHE A 96 9.36 -7.00 -2.84
C PHE A 96 9.14 -5.97 -1.73
N ALA A 97 7.90 -5.48 -1.61
CA ALA A 97 7.49 -4.67 -0.49
C ALA A 97 7.06 -5.58 0.66
N LEU A 98 7.50 -5.25 1.87
CA LEU A 98 7.05 -5.88 3.10
C LEU A 98 6.40 -4.83 3.99
N PRO A 99 5.13 -4.47 3.73
CA PRO A 99 4.37 -3.62 4.64
C PRO A 99 4.15 -4.37 5.96
N SER A 100 4.17 -3.64 7.06
CA SER A 100 4.13 -4.23 8.40
C SER A 100 3.40 -3.33 9.39
N ALA A 101 2.88 -3.96 10.44
CA ALA A 101 2.30 -3.25 11.57
C ALA A 101 2.66 -3.96 12.86
N ARG A 102 3.07 -3.21 13.90
CA ARG A 102 3.13 -3.76 15.26
C ARG A 102 1.74 -4.28 15.64
N CYS A 103 1.70 -5.47 16.22
CA CYS A 103 0.44 -6.16 16.48
C CYS A 103 0.51 -7.01 17.75
N GLU A 104 -0.65 -7.39 18.27
CA GLU A 104 -0.77 -8.17 19.50
C GLU A 104 -1.02 -9.65 19.20
N ASN A 105 -1.91 -9.95 18.27
CA ASN A 105 -2.35 -11.30 17.97
C ASN A 105 -1.44 -11.98 16.96
N ARG A 106 -1.20 -13.28 17.16
CA ARG A 106 -0.48 -14.11 16.21
C ARG A 106 -1.47 -14.90 15.36
N LEU A 107 -1.65 -14.50 14.11
CA LEU A 107 -2.45 -15.22 13.11
C LEU A 107 -1.59 -16.26 12.37
N PRO A 108 -2.17 -17.28 11.70
CA PRO A 108 -1.36 -18.24 10.94
C PRO A 108 -0.78 -17.62 9.65
N PRO A 109 0.37 -18.10 9.14
CA PRO A 109 0.87 -17.74 7.81
C PRO A 109 -0.15 -18.09 6.71
N ARG A 110 -0.28 -17.26 5.67
CA ARG A 110 -1.29 -17.45 4.61
C ARG A 110 -0.80 -16.95 3.24
N TYR A 111 -1.20 -17.64 2.19
CA TYR A 111 -1.10 -17.16 0.81
C TYR A 111 -2.35 -16.36 0.44
N GLY A 112 -2.14 -15.22 -0.24
CA GLY A 112 -3.17 -14.36 -0.80
C GLY A 112 -3.14 -14.42 -2.33
N PRO A 113 -4.04 -15.16 -2.99
CA PRO A 113 -4.07 -15.25 -4.45
C PRO A 113 -4.50 -13.93 -5.11
N ALA A 114 -3.87 -13.61 -6.24
CA ALA A 114 -4.16 -12.39 -7.01
C ALA A 114 -5.63 -12.28 -7.43
N GLU A 115 -6.25 -13.39 -7.82
CA GLU A 115 -7.64 -13.45 -8.28
C GLU A 115 -8.67 -13.14 -7.18
N ASN A 116 -8.27 -13.20 -5.91
CA ASN A 116 -9.14 -12.88 -4.78
C ASN A 116 -8.95 -11.45 -4.28
N VAL A 117 -8.00 -10.68 -4.83
CA VAL A 117 -7.79 -9.28 -4.46
C VAL A 117 -8.91 -8.43 -5.07
N PRO A 118 -9.78 -7.79 -4.26
CA PRO A 118 -10.85 -6.95 -4.79
C PRO A 118 -10.27 -5.71 -5.47
N VAL A 119 -10.63 -5.52 -6.74
CA VAL A 119 -10.35 -4.31 -7.51
C VAL A 119 -11.55 -3.38 -7.43
N GLU A 120 -11.33 -2.18 -6.94
CA GLU A 120 -12.35 -1.15 -6.80
C GLU A 120 -11.99 0.08 -7.63
N LEU A 121 -12.95 0.61 -8.38
CA LEU A 121 -12.79 1.88 -9.09
C LEU A 121 -13.39 3.00 -8.25
N ARG A 122 -12.57 4.01 -7.93
CA ARG A 122 -13.00 5.17 -7.14
C ARG A 122 -12.84 6.45 -7.96
N GLY A 123 -13.73 7.42 -7.73
CA GLY A 123 -13.73 8.70 -8.43
C GLY A 123 -14.36 8.65 -9.82
N ALA A 124 -14.35 9.80 -10.49
CA ALA A 124 -14.83 9.98 -11.86
C ALA A 124 -14.00 11.05 -12.57
N GLY A 125 -14.05 11.12 -13.90
CA GLY A 125 -13.24 12.04 -14.70
C GLY A 125 -11.75 12.00 -14.33
N GLN A 126 -11.14 13.17 -14.14
CA GLN A 126 -9.73 13.30 -13.75
C GLN A 126 -9.43 12.88 -12.31
N MET A 127 -10.41 12.34 -11.58
CA MET A 127 -10.23 11.83 -10.22
C MET A 127 -10.42 10.31 -10.17
N GLY A 128 -10.58 9.67 -11.33
CA GLY A 128 -10.65 8.22 -11.44
C GLY A 128 -9.33 7.58 -11.03
N ARG A 129 -9.40 6.54 -10.21
CA ARG A 129 -8.29 5.66 -9.87
C ARG A 129 -8.78 4.22 -9.65
N GLN A 130 -7.85 3.28 -9.79
CA GLN A 130 -8.04 1.89 -9.40
C GLN A 130 -7.43 1.67 -8.01
N VAL A 131 -8.12 0.92 -7.15
CA VAL A 131 -7.62 0.47 -5.85
C VAL A 131 -7.61 -1.06 -5.80
N ASN A 132 -6.47 -1.66 -5.46
CA ASN A 132 -6.32 -3.09 -5.22
C ASN A 132 -6.31 -3.33 -3.71
N ASN A 133 -7.45 -3.80 -3.17
CA ASN A 133 -7.68 -3.93 -1.73
C ASN A 133 -7.12 -5.25 -1.17
N PHE A 134 -5.81 -5.49 -1.27
CA PHE A 134 -5.22 -6.80 -0.94
C PHE A 134 -5.18 -7.11 0.57
N CYS A 135 -5.07 -6.08 1.43
CA CYS A 135 -5.08 -6.24 2.88
C CYS A 135 -5.93 -5.15 3.57
N THR A 136 -7.12 -4.85 3.04
CA THR A 136 -8.10 -4.03 3.78
C THR A 136 -8.88 -4.87 4.79
N PRO A 137 -9.56 -4.25 5.77
CA PRO A 137 -10.35 -4.98 6.78
C PRO A 137 -11.35 -5.98 6.18
N GLU A 138 -12.00 -5.62 5.07
CA GLU A 138 -13.04 -6.42 4.41
C GLU A 138 -12.46 -7.52 3.52
N ALA A 139 -11.22 -7.37 3.06
CA ALA A 139 -10.64 -8.22 2.03
C ALA A 139 -9.73 -9.33 2.57
N PHE A 140 -8.98 -9.06 3.65
CA PHE A 140 -8.04 -10.03 4.20
C PHE A 140 -7.89 -9.87 5.71
N ALA A 141 -7.93 -10.98 6.43
CA ALA A 141 -7.72 -10.99 7.88
C ALA A 141 -6.25 -10.67 8.21
N ALA A 142 -6.04 -9.62 9.01
CA ALA A 142 -4.81 -9.25 9.68
C ALA A 142 -5.17 -8.66 11.05
N ASP A 143 -4.22 -8.50 11.95
CA ASP A 143 -4.48 -7.99 13.29
C ASP A 143 -4.67 -6.46 13.30
N ARG A 144 -3.68 -5.73 12.79
CA ARG A 144 -3.63 -4.26 12.74
C ARG A 144 -3.39 -3.71 11.34
N LEU A 145 -2.61 -4.43 10.53
CA LEU A 145 -2.12 -3.97 9.23
C LEU A 145 -3.28 -3.76 8.25
N ILE A 146 -3.37 -2.56 7.70
CA ILE A 146 -4.19 -2.23 6.55
C ILE A 146 -3.25 -1.85 5.40
N ALA A 147 -3.38 -2.50 4.24
CA ALA A 147 -2.60 -2.14 3.07
C ALA A 147 -3.39 -2.31 1.78
N CYS A 148 -3.21 -1.36 0.87
CA CYS A 148 -3.82 -1.38 -0.46
C CYS A 148 -2.89 -0.72 -1.48
N GLU A 149 -3.11 -0.99 -2.75
CA GLU A 149 -2.39 -0.35 -3.85
C GLU A 149 -3.35 0.58 -4.59
N VAL A 150 -2.87 1.74 -5.03
CA VAL A 150 -3.65 2.66 -5.86
C VAL A 150 -2.91 2.94 -7.15
N LEU A 151 -3.60 2.78 -8.28
CA LEU A 151 -3.12 3.11 -9.62
C LEU A 151 -3.93 4.30 -10.15
N THR A 152 -3.21 5.35 -10.53
CA THR A 152 -3.76 6.63 -10.94
C THR A 152 -3.27 6.96 -12.35
N PRO A 153 -4.18 7.00 -13.34
CA PRO A 153 -3.82 7.33 -14.71
C PRO A 153 -3.15 8.71 -14.82
N GLY A 154 -2.21 8.87 -15.75
CA GLY A 154 -1.48 10.12 -15.94
C GLY A 154 -2.42 11.32 -16.16
N GLY A 155 -2.17 12.41 -15.43
CA GLY A 155 -3.04 13.59 -15.40
C GLY A 155 -4.19 13.54 -14.40
N ASN A 156 -4.42 12.41 -13.73
CA ASN A 156 -5.44 12.29 -12.68
C ASN A 156 -4.91 12.64 -11.28
N TRP A 157 -5.86 12.92 -10.39
CA TRP A 157 -5.66 13.22 -8.98
C TRP A 157 -6.33 12.15 -8.14
N SER A 158 -5.55 11.46 -7.31
CA SER A 158 -6.04 10.43 -6.38
C SER A 158 -5.81 10.86 -4.93
N SER A 159 -6.29 10.06 -3.98
CA SER A 159 -6.51 10.51 -2.59
C SER A 159 -7.24 11.87 -2.54
N TYR A 160 -8.13 12.08 -3.53
CA TYR A 160 -8.84 13.34 -3.77
C TYR A 160 -10.36 13.08 -3.81
N PRO A 161 -11.20 13.92 -3.18
CA PRO A 161 -10.82 15.05 -2.32
C PRO A 161 -9.95 14.62 -1.12
N PRO A 162 -9.12 15.52 -0.57
CA PRO A 162 -8.21 15.20 0.53
C PRO A 162 -8.98 14.67 1.72
N HIS A 163 -8.41 13.69 2.43
CA HIS A 163 -9.02 13.05 3.59
C HIS A 163 -7.98 12.78 4.67
N LYS A 164 -8.44 12.52 5.91
CA LYS A 164 -7.62 12.17 7.07
C LYS A 164 -8.26 11.04 7.86
N HIS A 165 -7.42 10.48 8.70
CA HIS A 165 -7.73 9.46 9.68
C HIS A 165 -6.71 9.60 10.83
N ASP A 166 -6.83 10.66 11.60
CA ASP A 166 -5.88 11.08 12.65
C ASP A 166 -6.52 11.42 14.01
N GLU A 167 -7.85 11.29 14.10
CA GLU A 167 -8.67 11.48 15.29
C GLU A 167 -9.54 10.24 15.57
N ASP A 168 -9.76 9.95 16.86
CA ASP A 168 -10.62 8.84 17.29
C ASP A 168 -12.07 9.35 17.44
N GLY A 169 -13.00 8.78 16.66
CA GLY A 169 -14.40 9.20 16.71
C GLY A 169 -15.35 8.33 15.88
N PRO A 170 -16.67 8.56 15.99
CA PRO A 170 -17.72 7.72 15.38
C PRO A 170 -17.78 7.71 13.84
N GLY A 171 -16.78 8.25 13.15
CA GLY A 171 -16.64 8.22 11.70
C GLY A 171 -15.20 8.32 11.20
N GLU A 172 -14.22 8.21 12.10
CA GLU A 172 -12.80 8.35 11.79
C GLU A 172 -12.00 7.41 12.68
N ALA A 173 -10.96 6.79 12.11
CA ALA A 173 -10.02 5.98 12.86
C ALA A 173 -8.68 6.71 12.92
N VAL A 174 -7.92 6.55 14.01
CA VAL A 174 -6.53 7.02 14.05
C VAL A 174 -5.66 6.00 13.32
N LEU A 175 -5.08 6.38 12.19
CA LEU A 175 -4.18 5.55 11.39
C LEU A 175 -2.94 6.35 10.97
N GLU A 176 -1.76 5.83 11.31
CA GLU A 176 -0.49 6.26 10.73
C GLU A 176 -0.36 5.69 9.33
N GLU A 177 0.04 6.48 8.34
CA GLU A 177 0.11 6.01 6.95
C GLU A 177 1.46 6.26 6.26
N ILE A 178 1.92 5.27 5.49
CA ILE A 178 3.08 5.37 4.59
C ILE A 178 2.56 5.29 3.16
N TYR A 179 3.01 6.20 2.29
CA TYR A 179 2.89 6.07 0.84
C TYR A 179 4.25 5.69 0.27
N TYR A 180 4.32 4.62 -0.52
CA TYR A 180 5.48 4.27 -1.35
C TYR A 180 5.10 4.42 -2.83
N PHE A 181 5.93 5.09 -3.62
CA PHE A 181 5.57 5.48 -4.99
C PHE A 181 6.33 4.71 -6.08
N GLU A 182 5.63 4.46 -7.19
CA GLU A 182 6.22 4.08 -8.48
C GLU A 182 5.62 4.96 -9.57
N VAL A 183 6.46 5.39 -10.51
CA VAL A 183 6.03 6.26 -11.62
C VAL A 183 6.52 5.65 -12.92
N THR A 184 5.61 5.50 -13.87
CA THR A 184 5.97 5.01 -15.21
C THR A 184 7.00 5.91 -15.89
N ARG A 185 7.79 5.34 -16.82
CA ARG A 185 8.74 6.07 -17.69
C ARG A 185 9.79 6.90 -16.92
N ASP A 186 10.15 6.48 -15.71
CA ASP A 186 11.04 7.22 -14.81
C ASP A 186 10.60 8.69 -14.61
N GLY A 187 9.28 8.88 -14.63
CA GLY A 187 8.63 10.17 -14.53
C GLY A 187 8.63 10.75 -13.12
N MET A 188 7.74 11.71 -12.92
CA MET A 188 7.49 12.35 -11.63
C MET A 188 5.99 12.43 -11.36
N ALA A 189 5.65 12.50 -10.08
CA ALA A 189 4.34 12.86 -9.57
C ALA A 189 4.53 13.84 -8.40
N TYR A 190 3.43 14.26 -7.77
CA TYR A 190 3.50 15.12 -6.58
C TYR A 190 2.62 14.58 -5.48
N GLN A 191 3.03 14.77 -4.22
CA GLN A 191 2.24 14.43 -3.04
C GLN A 191 2.01 15.65 -2.17
N ARG A 192 0.77 15.85 -1.72
CA ARG A 192 0.37 16.88 -0.77
C ARG A 192 -0.05 16.27 0.57
N VAL A 193 0.47 16.81 1.67
CA VAL A 193 -0.01 16.53 3.04
C VAL A 193 -0.08 17.83 3.82
N TYR A 194 -1.22 18.13 4.45
CA TYR A 194 -1.40 19.34 5.24
C TYR A 194 -2.25 19.16 6.48
N GLY A 195 -1.82 19.82 7.55
CA GLY A 195 -2.44 19.70 8.86
C GLY A 195 -3.50 20.76 9.14
N THR A 196 -3.94 20.77 10.39
CA THR A 196 -4.74 21.85 10.96
C THR A 196 -3.84 22.92 11.58
N ALA A 197 -4.44 24.01 12.09
CA ALA A 197 -3.68 25.03 12.82
C ALA A 197 -3.06 24.47 14.11
N GLU A 198 -3.74 23.51 14.75
CA GLU A 198 -3.34 22.90 16.02
C GLU A 198 -2.28 21.80 15.84
N ARG A 199 -2.31 21.10 14.69
CA ARG A 199 -1.36 20.04 14.33
C ARG A 199 -0.79 20.33 12.93
N PRO A 200 0.14 21.28 12.81
CA PRO A 200 0.64 21.72 11.52
C PRO A 200 1.57 20.67 10.90
N ILE A 201 1.28 20.36 9.64
CA ILE A 201 2.18 19.68 8.71
C ILE A 201 1.97 20.34 7.35
N ASP A 202 3.04 20.49 6.56
CA ASP A 202 2.97 21.13 5.24
C ASP A 202 4.01 20.51 4.32
N VAL A 203 3.58 19.51 3.55
CA VAL A 203 4.40 18.77 2.59
C VAL A 203 3.79 18.94 1.20
N LEU A 204 4.58 19.45 0.27
CA LEU A 204 4.29 19.43 -1.17
C LEU A 204 5.59 19.05 -1.88
N GLU A 205 5.72 17.79 -2.25
CA GLU A 205 6.97 17.26 -2.79
C GLU A 205 6.76 16.60 -4.15
N GLU A 206 7.78 16.72 -5.02
CA GLU A 206 7.93 15.85 -6.18
C GLU A 206 8.28 14.44 -5.68
N VAL A 207 7.60 13.42 -6.20
CA VAL A 207 7.87 12.01 -5.87
C VAL A 207 8.19 11.22 -7.14
N ARG A 208 9.12 10.28 -7.01
CA ARG A 208 9.60 9.38 -8.06
C ARG A 208 9.53 7.93 -7.60
N THR A 209 9.82 7.02 -8.52
CA THR A 209 9.93 5.60 -8.22
C THR A 209 10.89 5.33 -7.06
N GLY A 210 10.38 4.66 -6.02
CA GLY A 210 11.12 4.31 -4.82
C GLY A 210 10.98 5.30 -3.66
N ASP A 211 10.41 6.49 -3.90
CA ASP A 211 10.22 7.49 -2.86
C ASP A 211 9.08 7.11 -1.91
N THR A 212 9.18 7.61 -0.68
CA THR A 212 8.17 7.40 0.36
C THR A 212 7.79 8.70 1.05
N VAL A 213 6.50 8.87 1.36
CA VAL A 213 5.99 9.98 2.18
C VAL A 213 5.36 9.40 3.44
N LEU A 214 5.76 9.92 4.60
CA LEU A 214 5.22 9.53 5.90
C LEU A 214 4.12 10.51 6.31
N ILE A 215 2.97 9.96 6.72
CA ILE A 215 1.77 10.73 7.00
C ILE A 215 1.32 10.43 8.43
N PRO A 216 1.82 11.19 9.41
CA PRO A 216 1.48 10.98 10.81
C PRO A 216 0.09 11.55 11.18
N HIS A 217 -0.42 12.52 10.40
CA HIS A 217 -1.71 13.19 10.57
C HIS A 217 -1.97 14.18 9.43
N GLY A 218 -3.13 14.84 9.46
CA GLY A 218 -3.55 15.85 8.51
C GLY A 218 -4.24 15.27 7.28
N TRP A 219 -4.79 16.17 6.46
CA TRP A 219 -5.34 15.84 5.16
C TRP A 219 -4.21 15.41 4.22
N HIS A 220 -4.35 14.22 3.64
CA HIS A 220 -3.36 13.63 2.75
C HIS A 220 -3.97 13.27 1.41
N GLY A 221 -3.30 13.78 0.38
CA GLY A 221 -3.88 13.95 -0.93
C GLY A 221 -3.99 15.45 -1.27
N PRO A 222 -3.98 15.78 -2.57
CA PRO A 222 -3.89 14.85 -3.70
C PRO A 222 -2.52 14.19 -3.86
N SER A 223 -2.53 12.94 -4.32
CA SER A 223 -1.44 12.37 -5.09
C SER A 223 -1.69 12.72 -6.56
N ILE A 224 -0.77 13.43 -7.19
CA ILE A 224 -0.98 14.10 -8.48
C ILE A 224 -0.12 13.41 -9.54
N ALA A 225 -0.75 12.62 -10.41
CA ALA A 225 -0.07 12.01 -11.55
C ALA A 225 0.19 13.06 -12.62
N ALA A 226 1.46 13.28 -12.99
CA ALA A 226 1.78 14.20 -14.07
C ALA A 226 1.22 13.68 -15.42
N PRO A 227 0.76 14.55 -16.34
CA PRO A 227 0.30 14.11 -17.66
C PRO A 227 1.36 13.27 -18.38
N GLY A 228 0.96 12.08 -18.87
CA GLY A 228 1.87 11.13 -19.54
C GLY A 228 2.61 10.16 -18.62
N TYR A 229 2.43 10.28 -17.30
CA TYR A 229 3.05 9.44 -16.29
C TYR A 229 1.99 8.85 -15.36
N ASP A 230 1.68 7.57 -15.54
CA ASP A 230 0.84 6.84 -14.59
C ASP A 230 1.57 6.70 -13.26
N LEU A 231 0.81 6.86 -12.18
CA LEU A 231 1.28 6.86 -10.80
C LEU A 231 0.73 5.63 -10.08
N TYR A 232 1.60 4.94 -9.36
CA TYR A 232 1.24 3.92 -8.40
C TYR A 232 1.68 4.35 -7.00
N TYR A 233 0.87 4.02 -6.00
CA TYR A 233 1.36 4.02 -4.63
C TYR A 233 0.81 2.86 -3.81
N LEU A 234 1.66 2.36 -2.90
CA LEU A 234 1.32 1.41 -1.85
C LEU A 234 1.03 2.19 -0.58
N ASN A 235 -0.18 2.01 -0.03
CA ASN A 235 -0.59 2.53 1.27
C ASN A 235 -0.32 1.48 2.35
N VAL A 236 0.32 1.88 3.45
CA VAL A 236 0.53 1.04 4.64
C VAL A 236 0.02 1.79 5.86
N MET A 237 -1.01 1.23 6.49
CA MET A 237 -1.71 1.85 7.60
C MET A 237 -1.83 0.91 8.79
N ALA A 238 -1.78 1.49 9.98
CA ALA A 238 -2.11 0.83 11.23
C ALA A 238 -2.33 1.89 12.33
N GLY A 239 -3.02 1.50 13.40
CA GLY A 239 -3.31 2.42 14.49
C GLY A 239 -3.83 1.74 15.75
N PRO A 240 -4.10 2.52 16.81
CA PRO A 240 -4.40 2.00 18.14
C PRO A 240 -5.83 1.46 18.30
N GLY A 241 -6.74 1.81 17.39
CA GLY A 241 -8.17 1.47 17.48
C GLY A 241 -8.40 -0.02 17.73
N ALA A 242 -9.22 -0.38 18.71
CA ALA A 242 -9.48 -1.78 19.07
C ALA A 242 -10.09 -2.57 17.89
N GLU A 243 -10.82 -1.88 17.02
CA GLU A 243 -11.28 -2.41 15.74
C GLU A 243 -10.31 -2.00 14.62
N ARG A 244 -9.91 -2.97 13.80
CA ARG A 244 -9.17 -2.72 12.57
C ARG A 244 -10.14 -2.18 11.51
N ALA A 245 -10.25 -0.86 11.42
CA ALA A 245 -11.18 -0.18 10.50
C ALA A 245 -10.47 0.94 9.72
N TRP A 246 -10.88 1.14 8.45
CA TRP A 246 -10.41 2.25 7.62
C TRP A 246 -11.52 3.30 7.47
N LEU A 247 -11.66 4.14 8.49
CA LEU A 247 -12.65 5.21 8.53
C LEU A 247 -11.96 6.55 8.29
N ILE A 248 -12.44 7.28 7.27
CA ILE A 248 -11.84 8.52 6.79
C ILE A 248 -12.83 9.68 6.89
N CYS A 249 -12.30 10.86 7.16
CA CYS A 249 -13.02 12.12 7.03
C CYS A 249 -12.49 12.89 5.83
N ASP A 250 -13.35 13.50 5.00
CA ASP A 250 -12.89 14.41 3.95
C ASP A 250 -12.61 15.80 4.53
N ASP A 251 -11.71 16.55 3.89
CA ASP A 251 -11.59 17.98 4.15
C ASP A 251 -12.93 18.68 3.83
N PRO A 252 -13.60 19.31 4.82
CA PRO A 252 -14.88 19.97 4.62
C PRO A 252 -14.84 21.08 3.54
N ALA A 253 -13.68 21.70 3.31
CA ALA A 253 -13.50 22.71 2.26
C ALA A 253 -13.60 22.12 0.83
N HIS A 254 -13.37 20.81 0.70
CA HIS A 254 -13.31 20.10 -0.57
C HIS A 254 -14.35 18.98 -0.71
N ALA A 255 -15.12 18.69 0.35
CA ALA A 255 -16.08 17.59 0.36
C ALA A 255 -17.14 17.67 -0.76
N TRP A 256 -17.51 18.90 -1.17
CA TRP A 256 -18.43 19.16 -2.29
C TRP A 256 -17.98 18.52 -3.61
N VAL A 257 -16.68 18.27 -3.79
CA VAL A 257 -16.13 17.62 -4.99
C VAL A 257 -16.72 16.22 -5.17
N ARG A 258 -17.01 15.47 -4.10
CA ARG A 258 -17.61 14.12 -4.21
C ARG A 258 -18.97 14.16 -4.90
N GLU A 259 -19.73 15.22 -4.71
CA GLU A 259 -21.04 15.38 -5.34
C GLU A 259 -20.90 15.49 -6.85
N THR A 260 -19.83 16.12 -7.34
CA THR A 260 -19.56 16.29 -8.78
C THR A 260 -19.29 14.98 -9.51
N TRP A 261 -18.86 13.92 -8.80
CA TRP A 261 -18.55 12.63 -9.44
C TRP A 261 -19.77 11.99 -10.11
N ARG A 262 -20.98 12.28 -9.62
CA ARG A 262 -22.24 11.71 -10.15
C ARG A 262 -22.49 12.10 -11.61
N ASP A 263 -22.00 13.27 -12.01
CA ASP A 263 -22.24 13.85 -13.33
C ASP A 263 -21.04 13.70 -14.28
N LEU A 264 -19.93 13.13 -13.78
CA LEU A 264 -18.72 12.90 -14.56
C LEU A 264 -18.69 11.47 -15.11
N PRO A 265 -18.19 11.27 -16.34
CA PRO A 265 -17.99 9.92 -16.86
C PRO A 265 -16.92 9.19 -16.04
N ALA A 266 -17.03 7.86 -16.00
CA ALA A 266 -15.91 7.02 -15.58
C ALA A 266 -14.70 7.26 -16.49
N ASP A 267 -13.49 7.15 -15.93
CA ASP A 267 -12.27 7.23 -16.74
C ASP A 267 -12.13 5.95 -17.59
N PRO A 268 -12.10 6.04 -18.93
CA PRO A 268 -12.05 4.87 -19.81
C PRO A 268 -10.73 4.08 -19.73
N ARG A 269 -9.71 4.64 -19.07
CA ARG A 269 -8.42 3.96 -18.80
C ARG A 269 -8.51 3.01 -17.60
N LEU A 270 -9.65 2.96 -16.91
CA LEU A 270 -9.88 2.14 -15.72
C LEU A 270 -10.80 0.93 -16.00
N PRO A 271 -10.57 -0.21 -15.33
CA PRO A 271 -9.38 -0.53 -14.54
C PRO A 271 -8.12 -0.53 -15.43
N MET A 272 -6.98 -0.13 -14.87
CA MET A 272 -5.69 -0.18 -15.56
C MET A 272 -5.19 -1.63 -15.67
N THR A 273 -5.58 -2.48 -14.71
CA THR A 273 -5.13 -3.88 -14.67
C THR A 273 -6.02 -4.77 -13.79
N SER A 274 -5.98 -6.08 -14.01
CA SER A 274 -6.57 -7.11 -13.17
C SER A 274 -5.55 -8.21 -12.85
N ALA A 275 -5.99 -9.28 -12.18
CA ALA A 275 -5.16 -10.46 -11.98
C ALA A 275 -4.72 -11.13 -13.30
N ALA A 276 -5.48 -10.94 -14.39
CA ALA A 276 -5.16 -11.52 -15.70
C ALA A 276 -4.12 -10.69 -16.50
N GLY A 277 -3.88 -9.44 -16.11
CA GLY A 277 -2.99 -8.54 -16.83
C GLY A 277 -3.56 -7.12 -16.99
N PRO A 278 -3.02 -6.33 -17.93
CA PRO A 278 -3.49 -4.97 -18.15
C PRO A 278 -4.91 -4.90 -18.71
N GLU A 279 -5.65 -3.87 -18.32
CA GLU A 279 -7.02 -3.56 -18.75
C GLU A 279 -7.14 -2.07 -19.12
N GLY A 280 -8.25 -1.66 -19.73
CA GLY A 280 -8.51 -0.26 -20.11
C GLY A 280 -7.85 0.18 -21.43
N GLU A 281 -8.30 1.34 -21.94
CA GLU A 281 -7.66 2.01 -23.09
C GLU A 281 -6.35 2.68 -22.62
N ARG A 282 -5.24 2.52 -23.37
CA ARG A 282 -3.95 3.18 -23.07
C ARG A 282 -3.68 4.36 -23.98
#